data_AF-A0A9D5JRZ5-F1
#
_entry.id   AF-A0A9D5JRZ5-F1
#
_cell.length_a   1.000
_cell.length_b   1.000
_cell.length_c   1.000
_cell.angle_alpha   90.00
_cell.angle_beta   90.00
_cell.angle_gamma   90.00
#
_symmetry.space_group_name_H-M   'P 1'
#
loop_
_entity.id
_entity.type
_entity.pdbx_description
1 polymer ?
#
loop_
_entity_poly.entity_id
_entity_poly.type
_entity_poly.pdbx_seq_one_letter_code
_entity_poly.pdbx_strand_id
1 'polypeptide(L)'
;MRISPIFQVLYLLPWLMLLAGFGWVVMQRFPPSGTVTFDLPFDGTSAWMDPFLPAERTSSPGLQEGGWRGQRIYLDPVYSAARLPGVFDEVEIMLEYRPLRQPFVEFGLLRDETTLGFEFEPIWFEPLQSSHWIATEESGRQGYVRQGEHPALLGTSAYPKLAVWHATATALEMKDPASDLRRTEVSLRGSHDFYALPSEDQIRFTFELQDSNRSKGRDTVVIQLLHQDEVLQTDAVGIGGSQDARMGRVIEHTIERRGLAPGVYRVQLIAEDDVFIRSIATPSRRWVVGPRVSFGDLVGYKDEVQPGVAWTDSRHLVLETFHQEGLQVVSLGEQSVELVRTHEVFELNRSDADTIPKQLVAPHGDLRVVGDGWFAFEPKAFFAPHPRRLTSWTDPEAEGIDAILTPYTRPEPLEDGWYRTSVNFDIDPRNDHLRFAVSAPNIETRGGAVDIRHVRLTYRRPPLSGSEWWRVLKMEIMNALRRKLPNVWN
;
A
#
# COMPACT_ATOMS: atom_id res chain seq x y z
N MET A 1 49.46 -59.28 21.82
CA MET A 1 49.57 -58.02 22.60
C MET A 1 48.15 -57.57 22.97
N ARG A 2 47.73 -57.64 24.24
CA ARG A 2 46.46 -57.03 24.67
C ARG A 2 46.73 -55.55 24.87
N ILE A 3 46.14 -54.70 24.04
CA ILE A 3 46.17 -53.24 24.22
C ILE A 3 45.51 -52.97 25.57
N SER A 4 46.21 -52.27 26.47
CA SER A 4 45.66 -51.91 27.78
C SER A 4 44.35 -51.12 27.58
N PRO A 5 43.30 -51.37 28.37
CA PRO A 5 42.00 -50.70 28.23
C PRO A 5 42.12 -49.16 28.23
N ILE A 6 43.15 -48.61 28.87
CA ILE A 6 43.46 -47.18 28.89
C ILE A 6 43.76 -46.63 27.48
N PHE A 7 44.54 -47.37 26.68
CA PHE A 7 44.86 -46.96 25.30
C PHE A 7 43.65 -47.05 24.37
N GLN A 8 42.71 -47.97 24.62
CA GLN A 8 41.46 -48.05 23.86
C GLN A 8 40.56 -46.84 24.13
N VAL A 9 40.45 -46.40 25.39
CA VAL A 9 39.68 -45.19 25.75
C VAL A 9 40.30 -43.93 25.15
N LEU A 10 41.63 -43.77 25.24
CA LEU A 10 42.33 -42.62 24.66
C LEU A 10 42.19 -42.55 23.13
N TYR A 11 42.14 -43.69 22.44
CA TYR A 11 41.91 -43.74 20.99
C TYR A 11 40.47 -43.37 20.59
N LEU A 12 39.49 -43.65 21.44
CA LEU A 12 38.08 -43.30 21.21
C LEU A 12 37.75 -41.83 21.55
N LEU A 13 38.52 -41.20 22.42
CA LEU A 13 38.24 -39.84 22.91
C LEU A 13 38.12 -38.79 21.79
N PRO A 14 39.00 -38.71 20.77
CA PRO A 14 38.86 -37.75 19.68
C PRO A 14 37.57 -37.94 18.87
N TRP A 15 37.15 -39.20 18.66
CA TRP A 15 35.92 -39.51 17.94
C TRP A 15 34.66 -39.14 18.72
N LEU A 16 34.66 -39.37 20.04
CA LEU A 16 33.58 -38.94 20.92
C LEU A 16 33.49 -37.42 20.99
N MET A 17 34.63 -36.71 21.07
CA MET A 17 34.64 -35.24 21.03
C MET A 17 34.14 -34.72 19.68
N LEU A 18 34.52 -35.35 18.56
CA LEU A 18 34.04 -34.98 17.23
C LEU A 18 32.53 -35.24 17.09
N LEU A 19 32.04 -36.38 17.56
CA LEU A 19 30.61 -36.71 17.55
C LEU A 19 29.81 -35.75 18.44
N ALA A 20 30.32 -35.43 19.62
CA ALA A 20 29.70 -34.46 20.54
C ALA A 20 29.69 -33.05 19.92
N GLY A 21 30.80 -32.62 19.31
CA GLY A 21 30.89 -31.34 18.60
C GLY A 21 29.94 -31.29 17.40
N PHE A 22 29.86 -32.36 16.60
CA PHE A 22 28.91 -32.47 15.50
C PHE A 22 27.46 -32.44 16.00
N GLY A 23 27.14 -33.24 17.02
CA GLY A 23 25.82 -33.27 17.65
C GLY A 23 25.42 -31.91 18.21
N TRP A 24 26.37 -31.18 18.80
CA TRP A 24 26.16 -29.81 19.27
C TRP A 24 25.88 -28.84 18.12
N VAL A 25 26.65 -28.86 17.03
CA VAL A 25 26.38 -28.03 15.83
C VAL A 25 25.01 -28.37 15.22
N VAL A 26 24.67 -29.66 15.13
CA VAL A 26 23.37 -30.11 14.65
C VAL A 26 22.26 -29.60 15.57
N MET A 27 22.41 -29.66 16.89
CA MET A 27 21.42 -29.13 17.83
C MET A 27 21.27 -27.60 17.74
N GLN A 28 22.34 -26.87 17.48
CA GLN A 28 22.29 -25.41 17.26
C GLN A 28 21.56 -25.07 15.94
N ARG A 29 21.78 -25.85 14.87
CA ARG A 29 21.11 -25.65 13.57
C ARG A 29 19.66 -26.16 13.59
N PHE A 30 19.38 -27.18 14.39
CA PHE A 30 18.09 -27.87 14.45
C PHE A 30 17.63 -28.02 15.91
N PRO A 31 17.21 -26.94 16.57
CA PRO A 31 16.71 -27.04 17.92
C PRO A 31 15.47 -27.95 17.96
N PRO A 32 15.40 -28.92 18.88
CA PRO A 32 14.25 -29.81 19.01
C PRO A 32 12.94 -29.05 19.29
N SER A 33 13.02 -27.90 19.96
CA SER A 33 11.88 -27.02 20.24
C SER A 33 11.28 -26.37 19.00
N GLY A 34 12.01 -26.36 17.88
CA GLY A 34 11.59 -25.63 16.68
C GLY A 34 11.69 -24.11 16.79
N THR A 35 12.33 -23.58 17.85
CA THR A 35 12.47 -22.12 18.06
C THR A 35 13.93 -21.71 18.15
N VAL A 36 14.31 -20.64 17.44
CA VAL A 36 15.60 -19.96 17.56
C VAL A 36 15.35 -18.48 17.76
N THR A 37 16.07 -17.84 18.69
CA THR A 37 15.95 -16.39 18.93
C THR A 37 17.31 -15.73 18.80
N PHE A 38 17.36 -14.62 18.09
CA PHE A 38 18.52 -13.74 17.99
C PHE A 38 18.14 -12.37 18.52
N ASP A 39 18.98 -11.86 19.42
CA ASP A 39 18.82 -10.58 20.07
C ASP A 39 19.91 -9.66 19.51
N LEU A 40 19.50 -8.60 18.80
CA LEU A 40 20.37 -7.83 17.92
C LEU A 40 20.41 -6.36 18.37
N PRO A 41 21.44 -5.96 19.13
CA PRO A 41 21.74 -4.55 19.30
C PRO A 41 22.17 -3.97 17.94
N PHE A 42 21.60 -2.84 17.54
CA PHE A 42 21.99 -2.14 16.30
C PHE A 42 23.30 -1.36 16.47
N ASP A 43 24.33 -2.01 17.00
CA ASP A 43 25.65 -1.41 17.26
C ASP A 43 26.66 -1.66 16.13
N GLY A 44 26.22 -2.27 15.03
CA GLY A 44 27.04 -2.59 13.86
C GLY A 44 27.79 -3.94 13.94
N THR A 45 27.61 -4.71 15.01
CA THR A 45 28.32 -6.00 15.20
C THR A 45 27.48 -7.23 14.88
N SER A 46 26.20 -7.06 14.55
CA SER A 46 25.28 -8.17 14.25
C SER A 46 25.73 -8.97 13.02
N ALA A 47 25.84 -10.28 13.19
CA ALA A 47 26.13 -11.22 12.09
C ALA A 47 24.85 -11.81 11.45
N TRP A 48 23.67 -11.50 12.01
CA TRP A 48 22.40 -12.10 11.63
C TRP A 48 21.47 -11.16 10.87
N MET A 49 21.64 -9.86 11.04
CA MET A 49 20.87 -8.84 10.34
C MET A 49 21.82 -7.73 9.92
N ASP A 50 21.75 -7.36 8.65
CA ASP A 50 22.47 -6.23 8.10
C ASP A 50 21.89 -4.91 8.65
N PRO A 51 22.65 -3.80 8.67
CA PRO A 51 22.07 -2.51 8.98
C PRO A 51 21.04 -2.10 7.92
N PHE A 52 20.17 -1.15 8.27
CA PHE A 52 19.26 -0.56 7.30
C PHE A 52 20.05 0.24 6.25
N LEU A 53 19.69 0.05 4.98
CA LEU A 53 20.29 0.63 3.80
C LEU A 53 19.20 1.22 2.91
N PRO A 54 19.52 2.13 1.97
CA PRO A 54 20.83 2.66 1.65
C PRO A 54 21.41 3.61 2.73
N ALA A 55 22.73 3.79 2.72
CA ALA A 55 23.45 4.57 3.75
C ALA A 55 23.15 6.07 3.65
N GLU A 56 22.73 6.54 2.48
CA GLU A 56 22.27 7.91 2.23
C GLU A 56 20.91 8.21 2.85
N ARG A 57 20.22 7.19 3.41
CA ARG A 57 18.91 7.31 4.05
C ARG A 57 18.96 7.03 5.56
N THR A 58 20.13 6.62 6.05
CA THR A 58 20.33 6.19 7.43
C THR A 58 21.63 6.71 8.02
N SER A 59 21.73 6.78 9.35
CA SER A 59 23.02 6.94 10.00
C SER A 59 23.78 5.60 9.99
N SER A 60 25.09 5.63 10.26
CA SER A 60 25.82 4.39 10.53
C SER A 60 25.29 3.75 11.82
N PRO A 61 25.14 2.42 11.91
CA PRO A 61 24.78 1.76 13.16
C PRO A 61 25.87 2.00 14.22
N GLY A 62 25.49 2.08 15.50
CA GLY A 62 26.44 2.36 16.59
C GLY A 62 25.98 3.49 17.50
N LEU A 63 26.94 4.19 18.12
CA LEU A 63 26.65 5.33 19.01
C LEU A 63 26.14 6.52 18.18
N GLN A 64 24.96 7.01 18.53
CA GLN A 64 24.27 8.10 17.84
C GLN A 64 24.42 9.42 18.59
N GLU A 65 24.07 10.51 17.90
CA GLU A 65 23.89 11.81 18.53
C GLU A 65 22.80 11.70 19.62
N GLY A 66 23.13 12.15 20.84
CA GLY A 66 22.29 11.96 22.03
C GLY A 66 22.64 10.74 22.88
N GLY A 67 23.69 9.98 22.53
CA GLY A 67 24.30 8.98 23.42
C GLY A 67 23.62 7.61 23.45
N TRP A 68 22.55 7.40 22.68
CA TRP A 68 21.94 6.08 22.49
C TRP A 68 22.69 5.28 21.43
N ARG A 69 22.54 3.94 21.44
CA ARG A 69 23.13 3.05 20.44
C ARG A 69 22.05 2.49 19.53
N GLY A 70 22.26 2.53 18.23
CA GLY A 70 21.32 2.02 17.23
C GLY A 70 21.58 2.64 15.86
N GLN A 71 20.52 2.81 15.08
CA GLN A 71 20.55 3.43 13.76
C GLN A 71 19.36 4.38 13.58
N ARG A 72 19.59 5.54 12.97
CA ARG A 72 18.55 6.52 12.65
C ARG A 72 18.21 6.45 11.17
N ILE A 73 16.91 6.48 10.85
CA ILE A 73 16.37 6.57 9.49
C ILE A 73 15.85 7.99 9.29
N TYR A 74 16.25 8.66 8.21
CA TYR A 74 15.81 10.03 7.88
C TYR A 74 15.20 10.17 6.48
N LEU A 75 15.27 9.13 5.65
CA LEU A 75 14.62 9.03 4.34
C LEU A 75 13.96 7.66 4.17
N ASP A 76 12.98 7.60 3.27
CA ASP A 76 12.14 6.42 3.01
C ASP A 76 12.28 5.97 1.54
N PRO A 77 12.11 4.67 1.23
CA PRO A 77 12.17 3.51 2.13
C PRO A 77 13.59 3.11 2.50
N VAL A 78 13.73 2.35 3.59
CA VAL A 78 14.99 1.65 3.93
C VAL A 78 14.77 0.16 4.05
N TYR A 79 15.81 -0.60 3.73
CA TYR A 79 15.78 -2.04 3.62
C TYR A 79 16.85 -2.67 4.50
N SER A 80 16.57 -3.87 4.98
CA SER A 80 17.54 -4.69 5.70
C SER A 80 17.41 -6.13 5.25
N ALA A 81 18.46 -6.92 5.42
CA ALA A 81 18.39 -8.37 5.25
C ALA A 81 18.70 -9.08 6.56
N ALA A 82 17.99 -10.17 6.86
CA ALA A 82 18.36 -11.07 7.92
C ALA A 82 18.63 -12.48 7.38
N ARG A 83 19.63 -13.14 7.94
CA ARG A 83 20.01 -14.50 7.56
C ARG A 83 19.04 -15.49 8.17
N LEU A 84 18.56 -16.44 7.36
CA LEU A 84 17.72 -17.50 7.86
C LEU A 84 18.59 -18.59 8.52
N PRO A 85 18.40 -18.90 9.82
CA PRO A 85 19.24 -19.88 10.53
C PRO A 85 18.93 -21.34 10.17
N GLY A 86 18.00 -21.61 9.26
CA GLY A 86 17.61 -22.94 8.83
C GLY A 86 16.22 -22.94 8.21
N VAL A 87 15.60 -24.11 8.11
CA VAL A 87 14.22 -24.25 7.62
C VAL A 87 13.25 -23.89 8.74
N PHE A 88 12.60 -22.73 8.65
CA PHE A 88 11.56 -22.26 9.57
C PHE A 88 10.33 -21.82 8.78
N ASP A 89 9.18 -21.83 9.44
CA ASP A 89 7.89 -21.55 8.81
C ASP A 89 7.42 -20.12 9.11
N GLU A 90 7.86 -19.55 10.24
CA GLU A 90 7.47 -18.21 10.70
C GLU A 90 8.67 -17.45 11.29
N VAL A 91 8.57 -16.12 11.30
CA VAL A 91 9.44 -15.22 12.06
C VAL A 91 8.60 -14.20 12.84
N GLU A 92 8.83 -14.11 14.14
CA GLU A 92 8.41 -12.97 14.96
C GLU A 92 9.55 -11.96 15.02
N ILE A 93 9.24 -10.69 14.77
CA ILE A 93 10.19 -9.58 14.76
C ILE A 93 9.74 -8.59 15.80
N MET A 94 10.50 -8.49 16.88
CA MET A 94 10.34 -7.45 17.87
C MET A 94 11.27 -6.29 17.56
N LEU A 95 10.75 -5.07 17.55
CA LEU A 95 11.48 -3.83 17.29
C LEU A 95 11.38 -2.92 18.52
N GLU A 96 12.51 -2.36 18.97
CA GLU A 96 12.51 -1.16 19.81
C GLU A 96 12.89 0.06 18.98
N TYR A 97 11.93 0.98 18.86
CA TYR A 97 12.04 2.13 17.98
C TYR A 97 11.49 3.40 18.63
N ARG A 98 11.84 4.56 18.07
CA ARG A 98 11.32 5.87 18.48
C ARG A 98 11.05 6.72 17.23
N PRO A 99 9.77 7.01 16.93
CA PRO A 99 9.42 7.93 15.85
C PRO A 99 9.62 9.38 16.31
N LEU A 100 10.17 10.21 15.42
CA LEU A 100 10.44 11.63 15.65
C LEU A 100 9.76 12.42 14.53
N ARG A 101 8.68 13.17 14.82
CA ARG A 101 7.88 13.90 13.82
C ARG A 101 7.42 13.02 12.65
N GLN A 102 7.22 11.72 12.92
CA GLN A 102 6.76 10.74 11.94
C GLN A 102 5.47 10.09 12.47
N PRO A 103 4.30 10.46 11.92
CA PRO A 103 3.02 10.01 12.48
C PRO A 103 2.67 8.58 12.08
N PHE A 104 3.35 8.01 11.09
CA PHE A 104 2.97 6.75 10.46
C PHE A 104 4.22 5.94 10.11
N VAL A 105 4.33 4.71 10.62
CA VAL A 105 5.43 3.79 10.32
C VAL A 105 4.88 2.37 10.14
N GLU A 106 5.38 1.69 9.11
CA GLU A 106 5.09 0.29 8.82
C GLU A 106 6.39 -0.50 8.69
N PHE A 107 6.32 -1.79 8.98
CA PHE A 107 7.43 -2.73 8.80
C PHE A 107 6.99 -3.85 7.87
N GLY A 108 7.76 -4.14 6.82
CA GLY A 108 7.35 -5.13 5.81
C GLY A 108 8.38 -6.20 5.55
N LEU A 109 7.90 -7.36 5.09
CA LEU A 109 8.67 -8.49 4.60
C LEU A 109 8.47 -8.63 3.09
N LEU A 110 9.56 -8.81 2.35
CA LEU A 110 9.51 -9.06 0.91
C LEU A 110 8.81 -10.41 0.61
N ARG A 111 7.75 -10.36 -0.19
CA ARG A 111 6.97 -11.53 -0.63
C ARG A 111 7.24 -11.93 -2.07
N ASP A 112 7.49 -10.95 -2.93
CA ASP A 112 7.76 -11.20 -4.35
C ASP A 112 9.02 -10.45 -4.79
N GLU A 113 10.08 -11.21 -5.06
CA GLU A 113 11.34 -10.66 -5.54
C GLU A 113 11.24 -10.05 -6.94
N THR A 114 10.27 -10.48 -7.76
CA THR A 114 10.11 -10.03 -9.15
C THR A 114 9.51 -8.63 -9.21
N THR A 115 8.47 -8.40 -8.43
CA THR A 115 7.77 -7.10 -8.35
C THR A 115 8.31 -6.21 -7.24
N LEU A 116 9.24 -6.71 -6.43
CA LEU A 116 9.67 -6.10 -5.17
C LEU A 116 8.48 -5.82 -4.24
N GLY A 117 7.50 -6.74 -4.23
CA GLY A 117 6.29 -6.64 -3.43
C GLY A 117 6.55 -7.01 -1.98
N PHE A 118 6.24 -6.10 -1.06
CA PHE A 118 6.33 -6.30 0.39
C PHE A 118 4.94 -6.47 1.01
N GLU A 119 4.84 -7.37 1.99
CA GLU A 119 3.73 -7.41 2.93
C GLU A 119 4.10 -6.54 4.13
N PHE A 120 3.33 -5.48 4.36
CA PHE A 120 3.57 -4.52 5.44
C PHE A 120 2.63 -4.76 6.62
N GLU A 121 3.19 -4.66 7.81
CA GLU A 121 2.45 -4.64 9.07
C GLU A 121 2.53 -3.25 9.71
N PRO A 122 1.41 -2.76 10.27
CA PRO A 122 1.35 -1.47 10.95
C PRO A 122 2.13 -1.52 12.26
N ILE A 123 3.12 -0.64 12.46
CA ILE A 123 3.87 -0.59 13.72
C ILE A 123 3.64 0.68 14.52
N TRP A 124 3.32 1.80 13.86
CA TRP A 124 3.10 3.09 14.52
C TRP A 124 2.08 3.94 13.79
N PHE A 125 1.09 4.43 14.54
CA PHE A 125 0.25 5.54 14.11
C PHE A 125 -0.01 6.48 15.29
N GLU A 126 0.50 7.71 15.19
CA GLU A 126 0.52 8.69 16.26
C GLU A 126 -0.88 9.05 16.80
N PRO A 127 -1.91 9.31 15.97
CA PRO A 127 -3.25 9.62 16.46
C PRO A 127 -3.83 8.53 17.37
N LEU A 128 -3.53 7.27 17.07
CA LEU A 128 -3.99 6.13 17.86
C LEU A 128 -3.27 5.96 19.19
N GLN A 129 -2.20 6.71 19.49
CA GLN A 129 -1.56 6.67 20.81
C GLN A 129 -2.32 7.49 21.86
N SER A 130 -3.21 8.38 21.43
CA SER A 130 -4.01 9.19 22.35
C SER A 130 -5.08 8.36 23.07
N SER A 131 -5.45 8.79 24.28
CA SER A 131 -6.54 8.17 25.07
C SER A 131 -7.92 8.37 24.46
N HIS A 132 -8.06 9.23 23.44
CA HIS A 132 -9.31 9.47 22.72
C HIS A 132 -9.71 8.31 21.80
N TRP A 133 -8.80 7.37 21.54
CA TRP A 133 -9.09 6.15 20.80
C TRP A 133 -9.14 4.96 21.75
N ILE A 134 -10.17 4.13 21.62
CA ILE A 134 -10.37 2.94 22.43
C ILE A 134 -10.22 1.74 21.52
N ALA A 135 -9.24 0.88 21.82
CA ALA A 135 -9.10 -0.40 21.14
C ALA A 135 -10.33 -1.26 21.44
N THR A 136 -10.93 -1.84 20.40
CA THR A 136 -12.13 -2.65 20.55
C THR A 136 -12.13 -3.79 19.53
N GLU A 137 -12.85 -4.85 19.86
CA GLU A 137 -13.11 -5.98 18.97
C GLU A 137 -14.62 -6.22 18.93
N GLU A 138 -15.20 -6.32 17.73
CA GLU A 138 -16.63 -6.56 17.54
C GLU A 138 -16.82 -7.52 16.35
N SER A 139 -17.54 -8.62 16.56
CA SER A 139 -17.82 -9.61 15.50
C SER A 139 -16.57 -10.12 14.77
N GLY A 140 -15.47 -10.35 15.52
CA GLY A 140 -14.17 -10.82 14.98
C GLY A 140 -13.40 -9.77 14.19
N ARG A 141 -13.80 -8.49 14.30
CA ARG A 141 -13.10 -7.35 13.70
C ARG A 141 -12.43 -6.55 14.79
N GLN A 142 -11.13 -6.34 14.62
CA GLN A 142 -10.32 -5.54 15.52
C GLN A 142 -10.11 -4.13 14.96
N GLY A 143 -10.09 -3.14 15.85
CA GLY A 143 -9.75 -1.78 15.48
C GLY A 143 -9.83 -0.82 16.66
N TYR A 144 -10.05 0.45 16.35
CA TYR A 144 -10.15 1.52 17.32
C TYR A 144 -11.40 2.36 17.02
N VAL A 145 -12.11 2.77 18.07
CA VAL A 145 -13.22 3.72 17.98
C VAL A 145 -12.92 4.94 18.82
N ARG A 146 -13.43 6.09 18.39
CA ARG A 146 -13.33 7.33 19.16
C ARG A 146 -14.07 7.18 20.48
N GLN A 147 -13.55 7.79 21.54
CA GLN A 147 -14.15 7.75 22.87
C GLN A 147 -15.60 8.25 22.83
N GLY A 148 -16.54 7.40 23.30
CA GLY A 148 -17.98 7.68 23.29
C GLY A 148 -18.74 7.05 22.11
N GLU A 149 -18.03 6.60 21.07
CA GLU A 149 -18.63 5.91 19.94
C GLU A 149 -18.82 4.40 20.20
N HIS A 150 -19.68 3.76 19.40
CA HIS A 150 -20.04 2.36 19.57
C HIS A 150 -19.14 1.41 18.76
N PRO A 151 -18.64 0.28 19.31
CA PRO A 151 -17.79 -0.69 18.60
C PRO A 151 -18.36 -1.22 17.27
N ALA A 152 -19.69 -1.30 17.16
CA ALA A 152 -20.38 -1.68 15.92
C ALA A 152 -20.02 -0.82 14.69
N LEU A 153 -19.42 0.36 14.87
CA LEU A 153 -18.87 1.15 13.76
C LEU A 153 -17.78 0.41 12.98
N LEU A 154 -17.04 -0.53 13.59
CA LEU A 154 -16.07 -1.38 12.86
C LEU A 154 -16.75 -2.29 11.81
N GLY A 155 -18.05 -2.55 11.99
CA GLY A 155 -18.89 -3.33 11.08
C GLY A 155 -19.63 -2.50 10.03
N THR A 156 -19.55 -1.17 10.09
CA THR A 156 -20.41 -0.30 9.26
C THR A 156 -20.00 -0.27 7.80
N SER A 157 -20.99 -0.05 6.92
CA SER A 157 -20.79 0.38 5.52
C SER A 157 -20.91 1.90 5.35
N ALA A 158 -21.09 2.65 6.45
CA ALA A 158 -21.03 4.11 6.47
C ALA A 158 -19.58 4.61 6.39
N TYR A 159 -18.99 4.47 5.22
CA TYR A 159 -17.57 4.75 4.96
C TYR A 159 -17.04 6.15 5.30
N PRO A 160 -17.80 7.26 5.22
CA PRO A 160 -17.25 8.58 5.55
C PRO A 160 -16.72 8.70 6.99
N LYS A 161 -17.14 7.82 7.90
CA LYS A 161 -16.72 7.81 9.32
C LYS A 161 -15.78 6.65 9.65
N LEU A 162 -15.47 5.80 8.67
CA LEU A 162 -14.66 4.60 8.85
C LEU A 162 -13.39 4.70 8.00
N ALA A 163 -12.25 4.53 8.64
CA ALA A 163 -10.99 4.32 7.95
C ALA A 163 -10.51 2.88 8.11
N VAL A 164 -9.64 2.45 7.20
CA VAL A 164 -9.02 1.12 7.19
C VAL A 164 -7.51 1.22 7.12
N TRP A 165 -6.83 0.33 7.84
CA TRP A 165 -5.37 0.17 7.75
C TRP A 165 -5.02 -1.31 7.84
N HIS A 166 -4.59 -1.90 6.73
CA HIS A 166 -4.36 -3.35 6.58
C HIS A 166 -5.55 -4.21 7.01
N ALA A 167 -6.77 -3.77 6.68
CA ALA A 167 -7.99 -4.51 6.98
C ALA A 167 -9.03 -4.36 5.87
N THR A 168 -9.95 -5.33 5.82
CA THR A 168 -11.07 -5.37 4.86
C THR A 168 -12.37 -4.97 5.55
N ALA A 169 -13.03 -3.92 5.06
CA ALA A 169 -14.30 -3.44 5.59
C ALA A 169 -15.52 -4.24 5.09
N THR A 170 -16.69 -4.00 5.70
CA THR A 170 -17.97 -4.52 5.17
C THR A 170 -18.24 -3.87 3.83
N ALA A 171 -18.57 -4.66 2.81
CA ALA A 171 -18.99 -4.13 1.52
C ALA A 171 -20.24 -3.26 1.63
N LEU A 172 -20.31 -2.21 0.81
CA LEU A 172 -21.45 -1.31 0.74
C LEU A 172 -22.52 -1.94 -0.14
N GLU A 173 -23.54 -2.52 0.49
CA GLU A 173 -24.71 -3.10 -0.18
C GLU A 173 -25.76 -2.02 -0.41
N MET A 174 -25.65 -1.31 -1.53
CA MET A 174 -26.56 -0.21 -1.86
C MET A 174 -26.87 -0.16 -3.35
N LYS A 175 -28.05 0.35 -3.68
CA LYS A 175 -28.45 0.69 -5.05
C LYS A 175 -29.16 2.05 -5.07
N ASP A 176 -29.16 2.69 -6.23
CA ASP A 176 -29.95 3.88 -6.50
C ASP A 176 -31.35 3.49 -7.01
N PRO A 177 -32.38 4.33 -6.75
CA PRO A 177 -33.65 4.17 -7.44
C PRO A 177 -33.49 4.48 -8.94
N ALA A 178 -34.41 3.98 -9.76
CA ALA A 178 -34.45 4.28 -11.18
C ALA A 178 -34.33 5.78 -11.47
N SER A 179 -33.56 6.12 -12.51
CA SER A 179 -33.36 7.48 -12.97
C SER A 179 -33.16 7.50 -14.48
N ASP A 180 -33.51 8.62 -15.09
CA ASP A 180 -33.18 8.88 -16.49
C ASP A 180 -31.66 9.00 -16.67
N LEU A 181 -31.23 8.71 -17.90
CA LEU A 181 -29.85 8.89 -18.33
C LEU A 181 -29.46 10.37 -18.21
N ARG A 182 -28.43 10.66 -17.41
CA ARG A 182 -27.88 12.01 -17.28
C ARG A 182 -26.53 12.07 -17.94
N ARG A 183 -26.34 13.06 -18.81
CA ARG A 183 -25.10 13.32 -19.52
C ARG A 183 -24.30 14.40 -18.80
N THR A 184 -23.04 14.13 -18.54
CA THR A 184 -22.07 15.04 -17.92
C THR A 184 -21.00 15.35 -18.97
N GLU A 185 -20.90 16.63 -19.35
CA GLU A 185 -19.84 17.11 -20.24
C GLU A 185 -18.54 17.25 -19.45
N VAL A 186 -17.50 16.54 -19.87
CA VAL A 186 -16.19 16.53 -19.20
C VAL A 186 -15.08 16.43 -20.24
N SER A 187 -13.85 16.78 -19.88
CA SER A 187 -12.68 16.47 -20.70
C SER A 187 -11.70 15.72 -19.83
N LEU A 188 -11.70 14.39 -19.92
CA LEU A 188 -10.77 13.52 -19.20
C LEU A 188 -9.81 12.87 -20.18
N ARG A 189 -8.60 12.54 -19.71
CA ARG A 189 -7.52 11.99 -20.56
C ARG A 189 -6.97 10.67 -20.03
N GLY A 190 -6.89 9.67 -20.90
CA GLY A 190 -6.34 8.36 -20.59
C GLY A 190 -7.18 7.53 -19.62
N SER A 191 -6.51 6.65 -18.89
CA SER A 191 -7.16 5.63 -18.06
C SER A 191 -7.83 6.18 -16.80
N HIS A 192 -9.04 5.71 -16.50
CA HIS A 192 -9.84 6.13 -15.34
C HIS A 192 -10.62 4.96 -14.73
N ASP A 193 -10.76 4.98 -13.40
CA ASP A 193 -11.65 4.07 -12.67
C ASP A 193 -12.88 4.86 -12.19
N PHE A 194 -14.05 4.45 -12.70
CA PHE A 194 -15.35 4.98 -12.28
C PHE A 194 -15.99 4.00 -11.31
N TYR A 195 -16.48 4.50 -10.18
CA TYR A 195 -17.24 3.70 -9.21
C TYR A 195 -18.68 4.18 -9.17
N ALA A 196 -19.63 3.26 -9.21
CA ALA A 196 -21.05 3.61 -9.24
C ALA A 196 -21.90 2.60 -8.48
N LEU A 197 -23.07 3.07 -8.02
CA LEU A 197 -24.14 2.21 -7.55
C LEU A 197 -25.09 1.87 -8.72
N PRO A 198 -25.65 0.65 -8.77
CA PRO A 198 -26.61 0.30 -9.80
C PRO A 198 -27.87 1.16 -9.66
N SER A 199 -28.40 1.66 -10.79
CA SER A 199 -29.73 2.25 -10.85
C SER A 199 -30.74 1.11 -10.97
N GLU A 200 -31.50 0.86 -9.92
CA GLU A 200 -32.21 -0.39 -9.66
C GLU A 200 -31.28 -1.61 -9.69
N ASP A 201 -31.32 -2.39 -10.76
CA ASP A 201 -30.53 -3.60 -10.96
C ASP A 201 -29.60 -3.46 -12.18
N GLN A 202 -29.30 -2.23 -12.59
CA GLN A 202 -28.55 -1.95 -13.81
C GLN A 202 -27.40 -0.97 -13.61
N ILE A 203 -26.26 -1.29 -14.22
CA ILE A 203 -25.18 -0.33 -14.51
C ILE A 203 -25.19 -0.06 -16.00
N ARG A 204 -25.17 1.22 -16.38
CA ARG A 204 -25.01 1.67 -17.76
C ARG A 204 -24.12 2.90 -17.79
N PHE A 205 -23.07 2.85 -18.60
CA PHE A 205 -22.22 3.99 -18.91
C PHE A 205 -22.09 4.11 -20.42
N THR A 206 -22.37 5.29 -20.93
CA THR A 206 -22.12 5.68 -22.32
C THR A 206 -21.01 6.73 -22.32
N PHE A 207 -19.92 6.44 -23.02
CA PHE A 207 -18.76 7.31 -23.16
C PHE A 207 -18.66 7.86 -24.58
N GLU A 208 -18.41 9.15 -24.71
CA GLU A 208 -17.93 9.73 -25.97
C GLU A 208 -16.41 9.81 -25.94
N LEU A 209 -15.77 8.93 -26.72
CA LEU A 209 -14.33 8.76 -26.78
C LEU A 209 -13.77 9.43 -28.02
N GLN A 210 -12.57 9.98 -27.90
CA GLN A 210 -11.90 10.62 -29.03
C GLN A 210 -10.38 10.49 -28.91
N ASP A 211 -9.75 10.08 -29.99
CA ASP A 211 -8.29 10.03 -30.11
C ASP A 211 -7.74 11.39 -30.56
N SER A 212 -6.62 11.83 -29.98
CA SER A 212 -5.90 13.04 -30.40
C SER A 212 -4.84 12.81 -31.48
N ASN A 213 -4.60 11.54 -31.89
CA ASN A 213 -3.62 11.12 -32.89
C ASN A 213 -2.21 11.67 -32.60
N ARG A 214 -1.83 11.77 -31.31
CA ARG A 214 -0.49 12.21 -30.89
C ARG A 214 0.52 11.06 -30.96
N SER A 215 0.08 9.83 -30.67
CA SER A 215 0.88 8.63 -30.84
C SER A 215 0.70 8.05 -32.24
N LYS A 216 1.65 7.20 -32.67
CA LYS A 216 1.52 6.43 -33.91
C LYS A 216 1.04 5.03 -33.55
N GLY A 217 -0.21 4.70 -33.82
CA GLY A 217 -0.72 3.40 -33.43
C GLY A 217 -2.16 3.15 -33.85
N ARG A 218 -2.65 1.97 -33.48
CA ARG A 218 -4.08 1.71 -33.40
C ARG A 218 -4.45 1.79 -31.94
N ASP A 219 -5.07 2.89 -31.54
CA ASP A 219 -5.49 3.06 -30.16
C ASP A 219 -6.74 2.25 -29.89
N THR A 220 -6.64 1.40 -28.88
CA THR A 220 -7.72 0.54 -28.41
C THR A 220 -8.04 0.91 -26.98
N VAL A 221 -9.29 1.27 -26.74
CA VAL A 221 -9.81 1.49 -25.39
C VAL A 221 -10.42 0.20 -24.90
N VAL A 222 -10.00 -0.26 -23.73
CA VAL A 222 -10.60 -1.41 -23.05
C VAL A 222 -11.47 -0.90 -21.91
N ILE A 223 -12.73 -1.31 -21.88
CA ILE A 223 -13.69 -0.91 -20.84
C ILE A 223 -14.15 -2.17 -20.13
N GLN A 224 -13.93 -2.24 -18.83
CA GLN A 224 -14.29 -3.38 -17.99
C GLN A 224 -15.32 -2.97 -16.95
N LEU A 225 -16.33 -3.81 -16.73
CA LEU A 225 -17.23 -3.71 -15.58
C LEU A 225 -16.84 -4.79 -14.57
N LEU A 226 -16.52 -4.37 -13.35
CA LEU A 226 -16.14 -5.24 -12.26
C LEU A 226 -17.06 -5.08 -11.06
N HIS A 227 -17.21 -6.16 -10.30
CA HIS A 227 -17.80 -6.14 -8.96
C HIS A 227 -16.78 -6.75 -8.01
N GLN A 228 -16.30 -5.96 -7.05
CA GLN A 228 -15.10 -6.31 -6.28
C GLN A 228 -13.93 -6.55 -7.26
N ASP A 229 -13.32 -7.73 -7.24
CA ASP A 229 -12.23 -8.12 -8.14
C ASP A 229 -12.70 -9.02 -9.31
N GLU A 230 -14.01 -9.31 -9.40
CA GLU A 230 -14.58 -10.13 -10.48
C GLU A 230 -14.89 -9.28 -11.71
N VAL A 231 -14.29 -9.62 -12.85
CA VAL A 231 -14.62 -9.01 -14.14
C VAL A 231 -15.93 -9.59 -14.67
N LEU A 232 -16.96 -8.76 -14.71
CA LEU A 232 -18.29 -9.14 -15.19
C LEU A 232 -18.40 -8.99 -16.71
N GLN A 233 -17.81 -7.94 -17.28
CA GLN A 233 -17.85 -7.66 -18.71
C GLN A 233 -16.58 -6.93 -19.15
N THR A 234 -16.12 -7.21 -20.37
CA THR A 234 -15.00 -6.52 -21.02
C THR A 234 -15.40 -6.20 -22.45
N ASP A 235 -15.30 -4.93 -22.80
CA ASP A 235 -15.46 -4.43 -24.16
C ASP A 235 -14.14 -3.82 -24.65
N ALA A 236 -13.90 -3.87 -25.96
CA ALA A 236 -12.75 -3.22 -26.59
C ALA A 236 -13.22 -2.39 -27.79
N VAL A 237 -12.75 -1.15 -27.87
CA VAL A 237 -13.14 -0.17 -28.89
C VAL A 237 -11.91 0.34 -29.60
N GLY A 238 -11.81 0.09 -30.90
CA GLY A 238 -10.78 0.71 -31.74
C GLY A 238 -11.16 2.15 -32.06
N ILE A 239 -10.36 3.11 -31.61
CA ILE A 239 -10.59 4.55 -31.81
C ILE A 239 -9.56 5.20 -32.73
N GLY A 240 -8.38 4.59 -32.89
CA GLY A 240 -7.34 5.05 -33.80
C GLY A 240 -7.59 4.69 -35.27
N GLY A 241 -6.88 5.37 -36.17
CA GLY A 241 -6.92 5.05 -37.61
C GLY A 241 -6.56 6.18 -38.57
N SER A 242 -6.23 7.36 -38.07
CA SER A 242 -5.77 8.48 -38.89
C SER A 242 -4.24 8.62 -38.80
N GLN A 243 -3.57 8.92 -39.92
CA GLN A 243 -2.16 9.34 -39.91
C GLN A 243 -2.01 10.86 -39.78
N ASP A 244 -3.13 11.57 -39.72
CA ASP A 244 -3.17 13.02 -39.60
C ASP A 244 -3.13 13.45 -38.13
N ALA A 245 -2.46 14.56 -37.84
CA ALA A 245 -2.31 15.14 -36.51
C ALA A 245 -3.59 15.85 -36.00
N ARG A 246 -4.69 15.75 -36.75
CA ARG A 246 -6.01 16.26 -36.33
C ARG A 246 -6.68 15.29 -35.37
N MET A 247 -7.51 15.82 -34.49
CA MET A 247 -8.36 14.99 -33.62
C MET A 247 -9.17 13.98 -34.43
N GLY A 248 -9.27 12.75 -33.92
CA GLY A 248 -10.10 11.69 -34.48
C GLY A 248 -11.59 12.00 -34.37
N ARG A 249 -12.41 11.15 -35.01
CA ARG A 249 -13.87 11.21 -34.84
C ARG A 249 -14.24 10.87 -33.41
N VAL A 250 -15.29 11.50 -32.89
CA VAL A 250 -15.89 11.09 -31.62
C VAL A 250 -16.62 9.77 -31.84
N ILE A 251 -16.39 8.80 -30.96
CA ILE A 251 -17.00 7.47 -30.97
C ILE A 251 -17.78 7.31 -29.66
N GLU A 252 -19.06 7.02 -29.79
CA GLU A 252 -19.89 6.65 -28.65
C GLU A 252 -19.75 5.15 -28.37
N HIS A 253 -19.47 4.78 -27.12
CA HIS A 253 -19.50 3.39 -26.67
C HIS A 253 -20.32 3.24 -25.40
N THR A 254 -21.13 2.19 -25.31
CA THR A 254 -21.96 1.90 -24.14
C THR A 254 -21.60 0.55 -23.55
N ILE A 255 -21.30 0.53 -22.25
CA ILE A 255 -21.23 -0.68 -21.42
C ILE A 255 -22.49 -0.74 -20.54
N GLU A 256 -23.24 -1.84 -20.62
CA GLU A 256 -24.52 -2.01 -19.92
C GLU A 256 -24.67 -3.44 -19.39
N ARG A 257 -25.06 -3.58 -18.12
CA ARG A 257 -25.43 -4.86 -17.52
C ARG A 257 -26.62 -4.70 -16.57
N ARG A 258 -27.55 -5.65 -16.63
CA ARG A 258 -28.78 -5.71 -15.82
C ARG A 258 -28.77 -6.92 -14.88
N GLY A 259 -29.74 -7.00 -13.96
CA GLY A 259 -29.83 -8.07 -12.97
C GLY A 259 -28.70 -8.04 -11.94
N LEU A 260 -28.17 -6.85 -11.64
CA LEU A 260 -27.09 -6.64 -10.68
C LEU A 260 -27.64 -6.59 -9.25
N ALA A 261 -26.88 -7.16 -8.33
CA ALA A 261 -27.16 -7.06 -6.91
C ALA A 261 -26.83 -5.63 -6.39
N PRO A 262 -27.38 -5.20 -5.24
CA PRO A 262 -26.91 -4.01 -4.55
C PRO A 262 -25.41 -4.13 -4.24
N GLY A 263 -24.64 -3.07 -4.51
CA GLY A 263 -23.18 -3.12 -4.42
C GLY A 263 -22.51 -1.96 -5.12
N VAL A 264 -21.20 -1.84 -4.91
CA VAL A 264 -20.35 -0.87 -5.61
C VAL A 264 -19.71 -1.57 -6.81
N TYR A 265 -19.93 -1.01 -8.00
CA TYR A 265 -19.36 -1.51 -9.25
C TYR A 265 -18.27 -0.58 -9.74
N ARG A 266 -17.19 -1.15 -10.29
CA ARG A 266 -16.11 -0.40 -10.92
C ARG A 266 -16.21 -0.54 -12.44
N VAL A 267 -16.39 0.57 -13.15
CA VAL A 267 -16.18 0.65 -14.59
C VAL A 267 -14.77 1.17 -14.82
N GLN A 268 -13.86 0.29 -15.22
CA GLN A 268 -12.47 0.61 -15.49
C GLN A 268 -12.28 0.87 -16.98
N LEU A 269 -11.83 2.06 -17.33
CA LEU A 269 -11.46 2.44 -18.70
C LEU A 269 -9.94 2.49 -18.79
N ILE A 270 -9.37 1.62 -19.62
CA ILE A 270 -7.93 1.50 -19.88
C ILE A 270 -7.67 2.07 -21.28
N ALA A 271 -6.90 3.14 -21.32
CA ALA A 271 -6.55 3.87 -22.54
C ALA A 271 -5.20 4.59 -22.39
N GLU A 272 -4.56 4.86 -23.52
CA GLU A 272 -3.37 5.70 -23.61
C GLU A 272 -3.69 7.18 -23.32
N ASP A 273 -2.66 7.96 -23.00
CA ASP A 273 -2.80 9.37 -22.62
C ASP A 273 -3.25 10.27 -23.79
N ASP A 274 -3.31 9.80 -25.02
CA ASP A 274 -3.82 10.55 -26.17
C ASP A 274 -5.33 10.36 -26.40
N VAL A 275 -5.98 9.53 -25.58
CA VAL A 275 -7.42 9.26 -25.62
C VAL A 275 -8.17 10.18 -24.67
N PHE A 276 -9.24 10.80 -25.17
CA PHE A 276 -10.10 11.72 -24.43
C PHE A 276 -11.49 11.15 -24.22
N ILE A 277 -12.03 11.35 -23.02
CA ILE A 277 -13.44 11.16 -22.67
C ILE A 277 -14.10 12.53 -22.69
N ARG A 278 -15.02 12.76 -23.64
CA ARG A 278 -15.68 14.05 -23.90
C ARG A 278 -17.03 14.19 -23.20
N SER A 279 -17.69 13.08 -22.95
CA SER A 279 -18.87 13.06 -22.11
C SER A 279 -19.09 11.67 -21.52
N ILE A 280 -19.79 11.65 -20.40
CA ILE A 280 -20.17 10.44 -19.69
C ILE A 280 -21.67 10.53 -19.45
N ALA A 281 -22.42 9.51 -19.86
CA ALA A 281 -23.84 9.41 -19.59
C ALA A 281 -24.17 8.14 -18.79
N THR A 282 -24.87 8.31 -17.67
CA THR A 282 -25.25 7.20 -16.78
C THR A 282 -26.59 7.48 -16.09
N PRO A 283 -27.44 6.45 -15.83
CA PRO A 283 -28.61 6.60 -14.97
C PRO A 283 -28.24 6.53 -13.48
N SER A 284 -27.03 6.08 -13.12
CA SER A 284 -26.59 6.02 -11.72
C SER A 284 -26.57 7.42 -11.12
N ARG A 285 -27.26 7.61 -9.99
CA ARG A 285 -27.31 8.92 -9.31
C ARG A 285 -26.03 9.20 -8.56
N ARG A 286 -25.41 8.14 -8.02
CA ARG A 286 -24.13 8.19 -7.30
C ARG A 286 -23.05 7.47 -8.09
N TRP A 287 -22.07 8.27 -8.50
CA TRP A 287 -20.88 7.79 -9.19
C TRP A 287 -19.72 8.75 -8.93
N VAL A 288 -18.51 8.20 -8.82
CA VAL A 288 -17.28 8.93 -8.59
C VAL A 288 -16.15 8.38 -9.46
N VAL A 289 -15.07 9.13 -9.57
CA VAL A 289 -13.80 8.75 -10.20
C VAL A 289 -12.74 8.77 -9.11
N GLY A 290 -11.78 7.85 -9.12
CA GLY A 290 -10.65 7.98 -8.21
C GLY A 290 -9.80 6.73 -8.02
N PRO A 291 -8.69 6.86 -7.28
CA PRO A 291 -8.22 8.09 -6.59
C PRO A 291 -7.48 9.08 -7.53
N ARG A 292 -7.44 8.81 -8.83
CA ARG A 292 -6.81 9.68 -9.84
C ARG A 292 -7.84 10.23 -10.82
N VAL A 293 -7.74 11.52 -11.13
CA VAL A 293 -8.45 12.16 -12.25
C VAL A 293 -7.46 12.94 -13.11
N SER A 294 -7.52 12.73 -14.42
CA SER A 294 -6.68 13.44 -15.39
C SER A 294 -7.57 14.32 -16.25
N PHE A 295 -7.60 15.63 -15.97
CA PHE A 295 -8.27 16.59 -16.84
C PHE A 295 -7.49 16.71 -18.15
N GLY A 296 -8.18 16.53 -19.27
CA GLY A 296 -7.60 16.65 -20.58
C GLY A 296 -7.43 18.09 -21.02
N ASP A 297 -6.46 18.32 -21.91
CA ASP A 297 -6.39 19.55 -22.70
C ASP A 297 -7.53 19.62 -23.74
N LEU A 298 -7.75 20.82 -24.29
CA LEU A 298 -8.67 21.02 -25.41
C LEU A 298 -7.97 21.42 -26.70
N VAL A 299 -6.64 21.47 -26.71
CA VAL A 299 -5.86 21.93 -27.85
C VAL A 299 -6.16 21.05 -29.05
N GLY A 300 -6.93 21.60 -30.02
CA GLY A 300 -7.35 20.93 -31.25
C GLY A 300 -8.80 20.43 -31.30
N TYR A 301 -9.61 20.57 -30.23
CA TYR A 301 -10.99 20.05 -30.18
C TYR A 301 -12.10 21.12 -30.06
N LYS A 302 -11.90 22.15 -29.23
CA LYS A 302 -12.84 23.27 -29.05
C LYS A 302 -12.08 24.59 -29.04
N ASP A 303 -12.72 25.66 -29.50
CA ASP A 303 -12.11 26.99 -29.54
C ASP A 303 -11.97 27.62 -28.14
N GLU A 304 -12.74 27.14 -27.16
CA GLU A 304 -12.75 27.62 -25.77
C GLU A 304 -12.21 26.57 -24.81
N VAL A 305 -11.43 27.02 -23.82
CA VAL A 305 -10.88 26.19 -22.74
C VAL A 305 -11.99 25.79 -21.76
N GLN A 306 -12.19 24.49 -21.54
CA GLN A 306 -13.14 23.95 -20.56
C GLN A 306 -12.39 23.70 -19.26
N PRO A 307 -12.75 24.39 -18.16
CA PRO A 307 -12.08 24.18 -16.89
C PRO A 307 -12.36 22.77 -16.37
N GLY A 308 -11.34 22.16 -15.76
CA GLY A 308 -11.50 20.96 -14.96
C GLY A 308 -12.21 21.32 -13.66
N VAL A 309 -13.42 20.81 -13.46
CA VAL A 309 -14.20 21.05 -12.23
C VAL A 309 -14.65 19.72 -11.66
N ALA A 310 -14.36 19.48 -10.38
CA ALA A 310 -14.82 18.31 -9.65
C ALA A 310 -15.08 18.66 -8.18
N TRP A 311 -15.79 17.79 -7.47
CA TRP A 311 -16.01 17.83 -6.03
C TRP A 311 -15.31 16.64 -5.41
N THR A 312 -14.48 16.88 -4.39
CA THR A 312 -13.68 15.83 -3.76
C THR A 312 -13.67 15.95 -2.25
N ASP A 313 -13.70 14.81 -1.57
CA ASP A 313 -13.44 14.70 -0.14
C ASP A 313 -11.94 14.58 0.18
N SER A 314 -11.08 14.57 -0.85
CA SER A 314 -9.63 14.52 -0.67
C SER A 314 -9.16 15.71 0.17
N ARG A 315 -8.21 15.45 1.08
CA ARG A 315 -7.56 16.48 1.90
C ARG A 315 -6.14 16.75 1.45
N HIS A 316 -5.50 15.75 0.86
CA HIS A 316 -4.19 15.86 0.25
C HIS A 316 -4.33 15.59 -1.25
N LEU A 317 -4.00 16.60 -2.06
CA LEU A 317 -3.89 16.43 -3.51
C LEU A 317 -2.44 16.59 -3.96
N VAL A 318 -2.05 15.70 -4.87
CA VAL A 318 -0.84 15.77 -5.66
C VAL A 318 -1.22 16.14 -7.09
N LEU A 319 -0.63 17.22 -7.58
CA LEU A 319 -0.93 17.85 -8.85
C LEU A 319 0.31 17.85 -9.74
N GLU A 320 0.14 17.60 -11.03
CA GLU A 320 1.20 17.79 -12.01
C GLU A 320 0.62 18.03 -13.41
N THR A 321 1.39 18.73 -14.24
CA THR A 321 1.11 18.89 -15.66
C THR A 321 2.35 18.59 -16.49
N PHE A 322 2.12 18.13 -17.73
CA PHE A 322 3.17 17.77 -18.68
C PHE A 322 3.32 18.76 -19.82
N HIS A 323 2.40 19.72 -19.97
CA HIS A 323 2.42 20.69 -21.05
C HIS A 323 2.42 22.12 -20.51
N GLN A 324 2.90 23.05 -21.32
CA GLN A 324 3.00 24.45 -20.90
C GLN A 324 1.62 25.08 -20.72
N GLU A 325 0.64 24.58 -21.45
CA GLU A 325 -0.76 24.99 -21.41
C GLU A 325 -1.43 24.65 -20.07
N GLY A 326 -0.95 23.62 -19.37
CA GLY A 326 -1.44 23.24 -18.05
C GLY A 326 -0.86 24.04 -16.89
N LEU A 327 0.10 24.96 -17.13
CA LEU A 327 0.58 25.88 -16.10
C LEU A 327 -0.54 26.85 -15.72
N GLN A 328 -0.94 26.83 -14.45
CA GLN A 328 -2.12 27.55 -13.95
C GLN A 328 -2.13 27.62 -12.43
N VAL A 329 -3.05 28.42 -11.87
CA VAL A 329 -3.40 28.35 -10.44
C VAL A 329 -4.57 27.38 -10.27
N VAL A 330 -4.36 26.32 -9.50
CA VAL A 330 -5.39 25.33 -9.16
C VAL A 330 -5.92 25.64 -7.77
N SER A 331 -7.23 25.50 -7.56
CA SER A 331 -7.85 25.75 -6.25
C SER A 331 -8.68 24.56 -5.76
N LEU A 332 -8.70 24.36 -4.45
CA LEU A 332 -9.50 23.38 -3.72
C LEU A 332 -10.17 24.09 -2.53
N GLY A 333 -11.45 24.44 -2.70
CA GLY A 333 -12.14 25.31 -1.76
C GLY A 333 -11.45 26.67 -1.66
N GLU A 334 -10.97 27.02 -0.46
CA GLU A 334 -10.25 28.28 -0.20
C GLU A 334 -8.74 28.18 -0.42
N GLN A 335 -8.21 26.98 -0.65
CA GLN A 335 -6.78 26.74 -0.84
C GLN A 335 -6.43 26.80 -2.33
N SER A 336 -5.22 27.25 -2.65
CA SER A 336 -4.74 27.29 -4.04
C SER A 336 -3.23 27.06 -4.13
N VAL A 337 -2.78 26.52 -5.26
CA VAL A 337 -1.37 26.36 -5.59
C VAL A 337 -1.11 26.76 -7.05
N GLU A 338 0.01 27.42 -7.29
CA GLU A 338 0.45 27.83 -8.63
C GLU A 338 1.39 26.76 -9.22
N LEU A 339 1.01 26.22 -10.37
CA LEU A 339 1.82 25.27 -11.13
C LEU A 339 2.75 26.04 -12.07
N VAL A 340 4.00 26.22 -11.65
CA VAL A 340 4.97 27.07 -12.35
C VAL A 340 5.90 26.32 -13.30
N ARG A 341 5.93 24.98 -13.23
CA ARG A 341 6.81 24.13 -14.05
C ARG A 341 6.09 22.84 -14.46
N THR A 342 6.46 22.33 -15.64
CA THR A 342 6.01 21.03 -16.13
C THR A 342 6.85 19.92 -15.50
N HIS A 343 6.29 18.71 -15.40
CA HIS A 343 6.92 17.52 -14.82
C HIS A 343 7.33 17.65 -13.34
N GLU A 344 6.88 18.70 -12.66
CA GLU A 344 7.04 18.86 -11.22
C GLU A 344 5.72 18.53 -10.51
N VAL A 345 5.86 17.92 -9.33
CA VAL A 345 4.75 17.62 -8.43
C VAL A 345 4.51 18.80 -7.50
N PHE A 346 3.26 19.22 -7.40
CA PHE A 346 2.80 20.25 -6.48
C PHE A 346 1.78 19.66 -5.51
N GLU A 347 1.86 20.06 -4.25
CA GLU A 347 0.91 19.63 -3.21
C GLU A 347 -0.16 20.71 -2.99
N LEU A 348 -1.41 20.28 -2.83
CA LEU A 348 -2.52 21.14 -2.44
C LEU A 348 -3.29 20.48 -1.30
N ASN A 349 -3.13 21.06 -0.11
CA ASN A 349 -3.64 20.51 1.16
C ASN A 349 -4.79 21.35 1.70
N ARG A 350 -5.85 20.68 2.18
CA ARG A 350 -6.96 21.33 2.89
C ARG A 350 -6.60 21.60 4.34
N SER A 351 -6.85 22.81 4.79
CA SER A 351 -6.67 23.25 6.19
C SER A 351 -7.96 23.22 7.00
N ASP A 352 -9.12 23.08 6.36
CA ASP A 352 -10.43 23.15 7.00
C ASP A 352 -10.87 21.81 7.61
N ALA A 353 -11.55 21.78 8.75
CA ALA A 353 -12.00 20.53 9.39
C ALA A 353 -13.35 19.99 8.84
N ASP A 354 -13.77 20.41 7.64
CA ASP A 354 -15.04 19.99 7.05
C ASP A 354 -14.93 18.62 6.36
N THR A 355 -15.93 17.78 6.53
CA THR A 355 -16.04 16.48 5.85
C THR A 355 -16.80 16.56 4.54
N ILE A 356 -17.39 17.72 4.22
CA ILE A 356 -18.11 17.94 2.97
C ILE A 356 -17.11 18.05 1.80
N PRO A 357 -17.38 17.38 0.65
CA PRO A 357 -16.58 17.52 -0.55
C PRO A 357 -16.42 18.98 -0.99
N LYS A 358 -15.18 19.39 -1.28
CA LYS A 358 -14.86 20.73 -1.77
C LYS A 358 -14.67 20.73 -3.27
N GLN A 359 -14.96 21.87 -3.88
CA GLN A 359 -14.78 22.06 -5.31
C GLN A 359 -13.30 22.22 -5.62
N LEU A 360 -12.81 21.39 -6.52
CA LEU A 360 -11.53 21.50 -7.21
C LEU A 360 -11.76 22.22 -8.55
N VAL A 361 -10.96 23.25 -8.82
CA VAL A 361 -11.02 24.01 -10.08
C VAL A 361 -9.62 24.10 -10.68
N ALA A 362 -9.48 23.60 -11.91
CA ALA A 362 -8.32 23.70 -12.78
C ALA A 362 -8.71 24.49 -14.04
N PRO A 363 -8.54 25.83 -14.05
CA PRO A 363 -9.03 26.71 -15.12
C PRO A 363 -8.65 26.30 -16.54
N HIS A 364 -7.46 25.73 -16.75
CA HIS A 364 -6.94 25.36 -18.07
C HIS A 364 -7.14 23.89 -18.43
N GLY A 365 -7.65 23.06 -17.52
CA GLY A 365 -7.60 21.61 -17.69
C GLY A 365 -6.16 21.10 -17.66
N ASP A 366 -5.82 20.13 -18.53
CA ASP A 366 -4.47 19.55 -18.69
C ASP A 366 -3.69 19.30 -17.39
N LEU A 367 -4.36 18.63 -16.45
CA LEU A 367 -3.89 18.46 -15.10
C LEU A 367 -4.14 17.03 -14.64
N ARG A 368 -3.09 16.35 -14.20
CA ARG A 368 -3.24 15.10 -13.46
C ARG A 368 -3.34 15.41 -11.98
N VAL A 369 -4.37 14.87 -11.36
CA VAL A 369 -4.68 15.02 -9.94
C VAL A 369 -4.75 13.64 -9.31
N VAL A 370 -4.00 13.44 -8.24
CA VAL A 370 -4.05 12.24 -7.40
C VAL A 370 -4.44 12.69 -6.00
N GLY A 371 -5.50 12.11 -5.45
CA GLY A 371 -5.99 12.42 -4.11
C GLY A 371 -6.02 11.22 -3.18
N ASP A 372 -6.21 11.49 -1.90
CA ASP A 372 -6.52 10.50 -0.85
C ASP A 372 -8.03 10.19 -0.73
N GLY A 373 -8.85 10.75 -1.63
CA GLY A 373 -10.29 10.55 -1.71
C GLY A 373 -10.79 10.31 -3.13
N TRP A 374 -12.05 10.69 -3.37
CA TRP A 374 -12.78 10.45 -4.61
C TRP A 374 -13.21 11.76 -5.27
N PHE A 375 -13.54 11.72 -6.56
CA PHE A 375 -13.94 12.88 -7.35
C PHE A 375 -15.32 12.66 -7.98
N ALA A 376 -16.23 13.61 -7.80
CA ALA A 376 -17.51 13.65 -8.50
C ALA A 376 -17.59 14.88 -9.39
N PHE A 377 -18.26 14.82 -10.54
CA PHE A 377 -18.49 15.99 -11.38
C PHE A 377 -19.79 16.72 -11.07
N GLU A 378 -20.54 16.23 -10.07
CA GLU A 378 -21.68 16.92 -9.46
C GLU A 378 -21.67 16.65 -7.96
N PRO A 379 -21.95 17.64 -7.08
CA PRO A 379 -21.95 17.42 -5.63
C PRO A 379 -22.87 16.28 -5.18
N LYS A 380 -24.05 16.19 -5.78
CA LYS A 380 -25.08 15.19 -5.45
C LYS A 380 -24.75 13.77 -5.91
N ALA A 381 -23.76 13.61 -6.80
CA ALA A 381 -23.32 12.31 -7.27
C ALA A 381 -22.25 11.69 -6.35
N PHE A 382 -21.67 12.51 -5.46
CA PHE A 382 -20.59 12.09 -4.59
C PHE A 382 -21.04 11.00 -3.61
N PHE A 383 -20.22 9.95 -3.50
CA PHE A 383 -20.25 8.96 -2.43
C PHE A 383 -18.86 8.35 -2.27
N ALA A 384 -18.57 7.78 -1.11
CA ALA A 384 -17.35 7.00 -0.91
C ALA A 384 -17.64 5.54 -1.32
N PRO A 385 -16.99 4.98 -2.36
CA PRO A 385 -17.14 3.57 -2.74
C PRO A 385 -16.41 2.61 -1.80
N HIS A 386 -15.41 3.11 -1.08
CA HIS A 386 -14.63 2.37 -0.09
C HIS A 386 -14.37 3.26 1.13
N PRO A 387 -14.13 2.67 2.32
CA PRO A 387 -13.66 3.42 3.47
C PRO A 387 -12.29 4.04 3.18
N ARG A 388 -11.99 5.13 3.88
CA ARG A 388 -10.74 5.84 3.69
C ARG A 388 -9.55 4.97 4.11
N ARG A 389 -8.53 4.87 3.27
CA ARG A 389 -7.28 4.20 3.65
C ARG A 389 -6.46 5.14 4.52
N LEU A 390 -5.99 4.67 5.67
CA LEU A 390 -5.06 5.45 6.48
C LEU A 390 -3.73 5.63 5.73
N THR A 391 -3.22 6.86 5.77
CA THR A 391 -1.92 7.25 5.23
C THR A 391 -1.18 8.13 6.22
N SER A 392 0.07 8.49 5.91
CA SER A 392 0.84 9.47 6.70
C SER A 392 0.21 10.87 6.76
N TRP A 393 -0.74 11.19 5.88
CA TRP A 393 -1.45 12.47 5.84
C TRP A 393 -2.79 12.43 6.57
N THR A 394 -3.26 11.26 6.97
CA THR A 394 -4.57 11.13 7.58
C THR A 394 -4.60 11.82 8.94
N ASP A 395 -5.54 12.74 9.10
CA ASP A 395 -5.91 13.36 10.37
C ASP A 395 -7.32 12.89 10.75
N PRO A 396 -7.43 11.86 11.60
CA PRO A 396 -8.73 11.30 11.97
C PRO A 396 -9.71 12.32 12.58
N GLU A 397 -9.20 13.37 13.25
CA GLU A 397 -10.06 14.38 13.86
C GLU A 397 -10.61 15.34 12.80
N ALA A 398 -9.74 15.94 11.99
CA ALA A 398 -10.13 16.86 10.92
C ALA A 398 -10.92 16.18 9.79
N GLU A 399 -10.81 14.85 9.66
CA GLU A 399 -11.54 14.04 8.69
C GLU A 399 -12.88 13.50 9.22
N GLY A 400 -13.19 13.72 10.49
CA GLY A 400 -14.42 13.18 11.09
C GLY A 400 -14.46 11.65 11.11
N ILE A 401 -13.30 11.00 11.24
CA ILE A 401 -13.19 9.55 11.37
C ILE A 401 -13.56 9.17 12.80
N ASP A 402 -14.56 8.30 12.94
CA ASP A 402 -15.06 7.83 14.23
C ASP A 402 -14.54 6.42 14.56
N ALA A 403 -14.14 5.66 13.53
CA ALA A 403 -13.63 4.30 13.67
C ALA A 403 -12.49 4.02 12.67
N ILE A 404 -11.50 3.24 13.13
CA ILE A 404 -10.38 2.76 12.32
C ILE A 404 -10.34 1.23 12.45
N LEU A 405 -10.58 0.53 11.35
CA LEU A 405 -10.48 -0.92 11.27
C LEU A 405 -9.05 -1.32 10.91
N THR A 406 -8.39 -2.10 11.76
CA THR A 406 -6.96 -2.42 11.61
C THR A 406 -6.52 -3.56 12.53
N PRO A 407 -5.55 -4.42 12.11
CA PRO A 407 -4.89 -5.36 12.99
C PRO A 407 -3.87 -4.68 13.94
N TYR A 408 -3.64 -3.38 13.77
CA TYR A 408 -2.69 -2.62 14.56
C TYR A 408 -2.90 -2.76 16.06
N THR A 409 -1.83 -3.11 16.77
CA THR A 409 -1.79 -3.13 18.23
C THR A 409 -0.85 -2.02 18.70
N ARG A 410 -1.31 -1.20 19.65
CA ARG A 410 -0.46 -0.15 20.25
C ARG A 410 0.84 -0.77 20.77
N PRO A 411 2.00 -0.18 20.45
CA PRO A 411 3.26 -0.66 20.99
C PRO A 411 3.34 -0.42 22.50
N GLU A 412 4.13 -1.23 23.18
CA GLU A 412 4.46 -1.05 24.59
C GLU A 412 5.37 0.20 24.73
N PRO A 413 4.95 1.23 25.48
CA PRO A 413 5.81 2.38 25.74
C PRO A 413 6.97 1.99 26.65
N LEU A 414 8.16 2.44 26.31
CA LEU A 414 9.39 2.34 27.09
C LEU A 414 9.83 3.74 27.56
N GLU A 415 10.95 3.82 28.26
CA GLU A 415 11.53 5.09 28.72
C GLU A 415 11.99 5.98 27.55
N ASP A 416 12.04 7.30 27.76
CA ASP A 416 12.56 8.31 26.82
C ASP A 416 11.93 8.30 25.41
N GLY A 417 10.63 7.98 25.35
CA GLY A 417 9.85 7.98 24.10
C GLY A 417 10.17 6.79 23.18
N TRP A 418 10.82 5.75 23.70
CA TRP A 418 10.99 4.50 22.98
C TRP A 418 9.72 3.65 23.07
N TYR A 419 9.54 2.79 22.09
CA TYR A 419 8.40 1.90 21.96
C TYR A 419 8.86 0.52 21.56
N ARG A 420 8.14 -0.51 22.00
CA ARG A 420 8.35 -1.90 21.61
C ARG A 420 7.13 -2.45 20.88
N THR A 421 7.33 -3.08 19.74
CA THR A 421 6.28 -3.81 19.03
C THR A 421 6.80 -5.16 18.57
N SER A 422 5.89 -6.11 18.34
CA SER A 422 6.17 -7.40 17.69
C SER A 422 5.26 -7.55 16.47
N VAL A 423 5.83 -7.95 15.33
CA VAL A 423 5.10 -8.34 14.11
C VAL A 423 5.46 -9.77 13.74
N ASN A 424 4.52 -10.51 13.17
CA ASN A 424 4.71 -11.90 12.79
C ASN A 424 4.54 -12.05 11.28
N PHE A 425 5.42 -12.83 10.65
CA PHE A 425 5.30 -13.17 9.24
C PHE A 425 5.50 -14.66 9.04
N ASP A 426 4.65 -15.27 8.21
CA ASP A 426 4.96 -16.55 7.56
C ASP A 426 6.19 -16.37 6.67
N ILE A 427 7.04 -17.37 6.48
CA ILE A 427 8.23 -17.26 5.61
C ILE A 427 8.36 -18.46 4.70
N ASP A 428 8.99 -18.28 3.52
CA ASP A 428 9.35 -19.41 2.67
C ASP A 428 10.61 -20.09 3.23
N PRO A 429 10.53 -21.35 3.71
CA PRO A 429 11.68 -22.08 4.26
C PRO A 429 12.80 -22.35 3.24
N ARG A 430 12.57 -22.07 1.95
CA ARG A 430 13.55 -22.22 0.86
C ARG A 430 14.44 -21.00 0.70
N ASN A 431 14.08 -19.86 1.31
CA ASN A 431 14.87 -18.64 1.24
C ASN A 431 16.05 -18.71 2.21
N ASP A 432 17.22 -18.23 1.79
CA ASP A 432 18.40 -18.15 2.67
C ASP A 432 18.43 -16.87 3.51
N HIS A 433 17.66 -15.87 3.08
CA HIS A 433 17.59 -14.55 3.70
C HIS A 433 16.16 -14.02 3.64
N LEU A 434 15.81 -13.23 4.65
CA LEU A 434 14.61 -12.43 4.67
C LEU A 434 14.99 -11.00 4.34
N ARG A 435 14.21 -10.32 3.49
CA ARG A 435 14.41 -8.90 3.19
C ARG A 435 13.27 -8.12 3.81
N PHE A 436 13.63 -7.12 4.60
CA PHE A 436 12.69 -6.26 5.29
C PHE A 436 12.72 -4.86 4.71
N ALA A 437 11.61 -4.14 4.88
CA ALA A 437 11.51 -2.72 4.62
C ALA A 437 10.93 -2.00 5.84
N VAL A 438 11.45 -0.83 6.17
CA VAL A 438 10.76 0.14 7.03
C VAL A 438 10.20 1.21 6.11
N SER A 439 8.88 1.39 6.19
CA SER A 439 8.14 2.42 5.45
C SER A 439 7.77 3.54 6.42
N ALA A 440 8.28 4.74 6.15
CA ALA A 440 7.97 5.98 6.85
C ALA A 440 7.67 7.07 5.82
N PRO A 441 6.49 7.03 5.17
CA PRO A 441 6.18 7.94 4.07
C PRO A 441 6.29 9.39 4.50
N ASN A 442 6.85 10.23 3.63
CA ASN A 442 7.00 11.68 3.84
C ASN A 442 7.90 12.07 5.03
N ILE A 443 8.78 11.18 5.47
CA ILE A 443 9.72 11.47 6.57
C ILE A 443 10.61 12.69 6.27
N GLU A 444 11.08 12.83 5.02
CA GLU A 444 11.95 13.94 4.60
C GLU A 444 11.23 15.28 4.69
N THR A 445 10.02 15.38 4.12
CA THR A 445 9.25 16.64 4.05
C THR A 445 8.85 17.14 5.43
N ARG A 446 8.75 16.24 6.42
CA ARG A 446 8.47 16.56 7.83
C ARG A 446 9.74 16.88 8.64
N GLY A 447 10.93 16.68 8.07
CA GLY A 447 12.17 16.64 8.82
C GLY A 447 12.13 15.57 9.93
N GLY A 448 11.39 14.50 9.70
CA GLY A 448 11.19 13.41 10.64
C GLY A 448 12.38 12.48 10.72
N ALA A 449 12.32 11.55 11.66
CA ALA A 449 13.25 10.44 11.76
C ALA A 449 12.57 9.23 12.43
N VAL A 450 13.10 8.04 12.22
CA VAL A 450 12.78 6.84 13.00
C VAL A 450 14.08 6.28 13.56
N ASP A 451 14.20 6.29 14.88
CA ASP A 451 15.34 5.70 15.58
C ASP A 451 15.03 4.22 15.86
N ILE A 452 15.96 3.31 15.56
CA ILE A 452 15.85 1.88 15.89
C ILE A 452 17.09 1.48 16.68
N ARG A 453 16.90 0.92 17.89
CA ARG A 453 18.04 0.52 18.74
C ARG A 453 18.20 -0.98 18.89
N HIS A 454 17.11 -1.72 18.75
CA HIS A 454 17.08 -3.13 19.07
C HIS A 454 16.11 -3.87 18.18
N VAL A 455 16.53 -5.03 17.71
CA VAL A 455 15.66 -5.97 17.00
C VAL A 455 15.87 -7.36 17.58
N ARG A 456 14.79 -8.08 17.80
CA ARG A 456 14.83 -9.50 18.13
C ARG A 456 14.10 -10.30 17.07
N LEU A 457 14.79 -11.29 16.53
CA LEU A 457 14.24 -12.22 15.53
C LEU A 457 13.99 -13.56 16.21
N THR A 458 12.75 -14.01 16.25
CA THR A 458 12.36 -15.31 16.79
C THR A 458 11.77 -16.17 15.67
N TYR A 459 12.57 -17.10 15.17
CA TYR A 459 12.18 -18.05 14.13
C TYR A 459 11.46 -19.24 14.75
N ARG A 460 10.33 -19.65 14.15
CA ARG A 460 9.49 -20.74 14.65
C ARG A 460 9.17 -21.77 13.57
N ARG A 461 9.03 -23.01 14.04
CA ARG A 461 8.49 -24.18 13.33
C ARG A 461 7.96 -25.17 14.37
N PRO A 462 7.15 -26.16 13.97
CA PRO A 462 6.75 -27.23 14.86
C PRO A 462 7.94 -27.97 15.50
N PRO A 463 7.83 -28.42 16.76
CA PRO A 463 8.85 -29.25 17.40
C PRO A 463 9.17 -30.50 16.56
N LEU A 464 10.44 -30.85 16.47
CA LEU A 464 10.86 -31.93 15.56
C LEU A 464 10.51 -33.32 16.11
N SER A 465 9.57 -33.99 15.47
CA SER A 465 9.45 -35.45 15.53
C SER A 465 10.56 -36.14 14.71
N GLY A 466 10.77 -37.43 14.92
CA GLY A 466 11.80 -38.19 14.20
C GLY A 466 11.63 -38.17 12.67
N SER A 467 10.39 -38.15 12.17
CA SER A 467 10.10 -38.04 10.73
C SER A 467 10.33 -36.62 10.20
N GLU A 468 9.96 -35.60 10.97
CA GLU A 468 10.18 -34.20 10.61
C GLU A 468 11.66 -33.84 10.58
N TRP A 469 12.46 -34.43 11.47
CA TRP A 469 13.90 -34.25 11.49
C TRP A 469 14.52 -34.64 10.13
N TRP A 470 14.13 -35.79 9.56
CA TRP A 470 14.59 -36.21 8.24
C TRP A 470 14.12 -35.29 7.12
N ARG A 471 12.87 -34.80 7.20
CA ARG A 471 12.32 -33.83 6.23
C ARG A 471 13.15 -32.55 6.22
N VAL A 472 13.39 -31.98 7.40
CA VAL A 472 14.15 -30.75 7.61
C VAL A 472 15.60 -30.91 7.18
N LEU A 473 16.25 -32.03 7.54
CA LEU A 473 17.61 -32.33 7.09
C LEU A 473 17.69 -32.40 5.56
N LYS A 474 16.75 -33.08 4.91
CA LYS A 474 16.71 -33.20 3.44
C LYS A 474 16.58 -31.81 2.79
N MET A 475 15.71 -30.95 3.31
CA MET A 475 15.54 -29.58 2.81
C MET A 475 16.80 -28.75 3.00
N GLU A 476 17.45 -28.83 4.17
CA GLU A 476 18.71 -28.10 4.41
C GLU A 476 19.82 -28.56 3.45
N ILE A 477 19.94 -29.88 3.20
CA ILE A 477 20.89 -30.43 2.22
C ILE A 477 20.58 -29.88 0.83
N MET A 478 19.31 -29.85 0.42
CA MET A 478 18.91 -29.28 -0.87
C MET A 478 19.24 -27.79 -0.98
N ASN A 479 18.97 -27.00 0.06
CA ASN A 479 19.31 -25.57 0.11
C ASN A 479 20.83 -25.35 0.08
N ALA A 480 21.61 -26.18 0.79
CA ALA A 480 23.06 -26.14 0.75
C ALA A 480 23.64 -26.50 -0.63
N LEU A 481 23.04 -27.46 -1.33
CA LEU A 481 23.42 -27.82 -2.70
C LEU A 481 23.09 -26.69 -3.69
N ARG A 482 21.91 -26.07 -3.57
CA ARG A 482 21.53 -24.90 -4.38
C ARG A 482 22.50 -23.74 -4.21
N ARG A 483 22.94 -23.45 -2.98
CA ARG A 483 23.95 -22.42 -2.69
C ARG A 483 25.30 -22.66 -3.37
N LYS A 484 25.71 -23.92 -3.53
CA LYS A 484 27.02 -24.28 -4.11
C LYS A 484 27.01 -24.40 -5.62
N LEU A 485 25.86 -24.72 -6.22
CA LEU A 485 25.73 -24.78 -7.66
C LEU A 485 25.57 -23.35 -8.17
N PRO A 486 26.56 -22.78 -8.90
CA PRO A 486 26.36 -21.50 -9.55
C PRO A 486 25.10 -21.60 -10.42
N ASN A 487 24.25 -20.58 -10.39
CA ASN A 487 23.11 -20.45 -11.29
C ASN A 487 23.66 -20.36 -12.73
N VAL A 488 23.93 -21.50 -13.36
CA VAL A 488 24.34 -21.62 -14.77
C VAL A 488 23.11 -21.61 -15.69
N TRP A 489 21.91 -21.56 -15.12
CA TRP A 489 20.65 -21.49 -15.83
C TRP A 489 19.85 -20.30 -15.29
N ASN A 490 20.08 -19.14 -15.90
CA ASN A 490 19.11 -18.05 -16.03
C ASN A 490 19.50 -17.22 -17.24
#